data_AF-A0A7S2Q6W8-F1
#
_entry.id   AF-A0A7S2Q6W8-F1
#
_cell.length_a   1.000
_cell.length_b   1.000
_cell.length_c   1.000
_cell.angle_alpha   90.00
_cell.angle_beta   90.00
_cell.angle_gamma   90.00
#
_symmetry.space_group_name_H-M   'P 1'
#
loop_
_entity.id
_entity.type
_entity.pdbx_description
1 polymer ?
#
loop_
_entity_poly.entity_id
_entity_poly.type
_entity_poly.pdbx_seq_one_letter_code
_entity_poly.pdbx_strand_id
1 'polypeptide(L)'
;GAGMLLDTAERYGTELGPPFDRWPFGRSGRCEELLGGALRRGVQPVVATKFAPTPWRNSASDVVAACKASCRRLGVESVDLYQLHHPDIVQPFKSFGFENPQDVALWQGLADCVEMGIARNVGVCNYGPTLVARAQEALESRGVRLATNQINFSLLYRRQGVLPTLAACKARGIGVLAY
;
A
#
# COMPACT_ATOMS: atom_id res chain seq x y z
N GLY A 1 -7.02 -17.38 15.84
CA GLY A 1 -6.08 -18.25 15.09
C GLY A 1 -5.52 -17.45 13.94
N ALA A 2 -4.24 -17.60 13.62
CA ALA A 2 -3.62 -16.84 12.52
C ALA A 2 -4.22 -17.29 11.18
N GLY A 3 -5.09 -16.48 10.60
CA GLY A 3 -5.59 -16.69 9.24
C GLY A 3 -4.47 -16.51 8.23
N MET A 4 -4.58 -17.17 7.08
CA MET A 4 -3.67 -16.98 5.95
C MET A 4 -3.73 -15.52 5.48
N LEU A 5 -2.59 -14.82 5.45
CA LEU A 5 -2.49 -13.50 4.83
C LEU A 5 -2.19 -13.67 3.35
N LEU A 6 -3.04 -13.10 2.49
CA LEU A 6 -2.78 -12.99 1.05
C LEU A 6 -2.54 -11.52 0.69
N ASP A 7 -1.35 -11.26 0.17
CA ASP A 7 -0.90 -9.93 -0.23
C ASP A 7 -0.93 -9.81 -1.77
N THR A 8 -1.64 -8.80 -2.26
CA THR A 8 -1.78 -8.49 -3.69
C THR A 8 -1.61 -6.98 -3.93
N ALA A 9 -1.85 -6.49 -5.14
CA ALA A 9 -1.86 -5.05 -5.44
C ALA A 9 -2.73 -4.76 -6.66
N GLU A 10 -3.18 -3.52 -6.81
CA GLU A 10 -3.96 -3.08 -8.00
C GLU A 10 -3.20 -3.21 -9.32
N ARG A 11 -1.87 -3.42 -9.24
CA ARG A 11 -0.96 -3.60 -10.39
C ARG A 11 -0.36 -5.00 -10.52
N TYR A 12 -0.73 -5.97 -9.68
CA TYR A 12 -0.23 -7.32 -9.87
C TYR A 12 -0.97 -8.05 -10.99
N GLY A 13 -0.21 -8.80 -11.79
CA GLY A 13 -0.71 -9.50 -12.97
C GLY A 13 -0.75 -8.64 -14.24
N THR A 14 0.00 -7.52 -14.30
CA THR A 14 0.11 -6.67 -15.51
C THR A 14 0.87 -7.35 -16.64
N GLU A 15 1.72 -8.32 -16.34
CA GLU A 15 2.43 -9.13 -17.33
C GLU A 15 1.52 -10.12 -18.07
N LEU A 16 0.34 -10.40 -17.49
CA LEU A 16 -0.69 -11.27 -18.07
C LEU A 16 -1.64 -10.50 -19.00
N GLY A 17 -1.49 -9.17 -19.09
CA GLY A 17 -2.29 -8.27 -19.91
C GLY A 17 -1.55 -7.73 -21.14
N PRO A 18 -2.25 -7.03 -22.04
CA PRO A 18 -1.65 -6.37 -23.19
C PRO A 18 -0.58 -5.32 -22.78
N PRO A 19 0.36 -4.95 -23.66
CA PRO A 19 1.54 -4.13 -23.29
C PRO A 19 1.23 -2.79 -22.61
N PHE A 20 0.09 -2.18 -22.91
CA PHE A 20 -0.38 -0.93 -22.30
C PHE A 20 -0.86 -1.09 -20.85
N ASP A 21 -1.09 -2.34 -20.40
CA ASP A 21 -1.36 -2.67 -19.00
C ASP A 21 -0.09 -2.79 -18.15
N ARG A 22 1.10 -2.54 -18.71
CA ARG A 22 2.35 -2.52 -17.93
C ARG A 22 2.55 -1.19 -17.22
N TRP A 23 3.39 -1.23 -16.18
CA TRP A 23 3.90 -0.04 -15.53
C TRP A 23 4.52 0.94 -16.55
N PRO A 24 4.30 2.27 -16.45
CA PRO A 24 3.57 2.99 -15.39
C PRO A 24 2.08 3.22 -15.66
N PHE A 25 1.54 2.79 -16.81
CA PHE A 25 0.21 3.19 -17.27
C PHE A 25 -0.89 2.21 -16.88
N GLY A 26 -0.56 0.93 -16.78
CA GLY A 26 -1.56 -0.10 -16.62
C GLY A 26 -2.05 -0.37 -15.21
N ARG A 27 -3.29 -0.86 -15.18
CA ARG A 27 -4.06 -1.22 -13.98
C ARG A 27 -4.78 -2.55 -14.26
N SER A 28 -4.04 -3.65 -14.40
CA SER A 28 -4.70 -4.92 -14.73
C SER A 28 -5.58 -5.41 -13.59
N GLY A 29 -5.19 -5.16 -12.33
CA GLY A 29 -5.91 -5.66 -11.15
C GLY A 29 -6.16 -7.17 -11.17
N ARG A 30 -5.44 -7.91 -12.02
CA ARG A 30 -5.82 -9.27 -12.40
C ARG A 30 -5.67 -10.23 -11.23
N CYS A 31 -4.63 -10.05 -10.42
CA CYS A 31 -4.46 -10.82 -9.20
C CYS A 31 -5.59 -10.57 -8.19
N GLU A 32 -6.13 -9.35 -8.10
CA GLU A 32 -7.30 -9.06 -7.25
C GLU A 32 -8.57 -9.72 -7.78
N GLU A 33 -8.78 -9.76 -9.10
CA GLU A 33 -9.92 -10.49 -9.69
C GLU A 33 -9.86 -11.99 -9.43
N LEU A 34 -8.67 -12.59 -9.59
CA LEU A 34 -8.44 -14.01 -9.32
C LEU A 34 -8.66 -14.33 -7.85
N LEU A 35 -8.10 -13.52 -6.95
CA LEU A 35 -8.32 -13.65 -5.52
C LEU A 35 -9.80 -13.49 -5.18
N GLY A 36 -10.48 -12.47 -5.73
CA GLY A 36 -11.92 -12.30 -5.54
C GLY A 36 -12.74 -13.51 -6.02
N GLY A 37 -12.30 -14.15 -7.10
CA GLY A 37 -12.86 -15.42 -7.56
C GLY A 37 -12.67 -16.58 -6.57
N ALA A 38 -11.59 -16.60 -5.79
CA ALA A 38 -11.37 -17.56 -4.72
C ALA A 38 -12.19 -17.21 -3.46
N LEU A 39 -12.30 -15.93 -3.11
CA LEU A 39 -13.13 -15.47 -1.98
C LEU A 39 -14.60 -15.88 -2.17
N ARG A 40 -15.15 -15.68 -3.38
CA ARG A 40 -16.52 -16.10 -3.73
C ARG A 40 -16.74 -17.62 -3.66
N ARG A 41 -15.65 -18.40 -3.73
CA ARG A 41 -15.67 -19.87 -3.57
C ARG A 41 -15.47 -20.32 -2.12
N GLY A 42 -15.45 -19.38 -1.17
CA GLY A 42 -15.39 -19.66 0.27
C GLY A 42 -13.99 -19.62 0.89
N VAL A 43 -12.96 -19.22 0.14
CA VAL A 43 -11.65 -18.96 0.76
C VAL A 43 -11.75 -17.69 1.61
N GLN A 44 -11.35 -17.76 2.89
CA GLN A 44 -11.43 -16.64 3.83
C GLN A 44 -10.04 -16.30 4.41
N PRO A 45 -9.15 -15.67 3.62
CA PRO A 45 -7.87 -15.18 4.09
C PRO A 45 -8.04 -13.78 4.70
N VAL A 46 -7.00 -13.30 5.39
CA VAL A 46 -6.79 -11.87 5.61
C VAL A 46 -6.27 -11.28 4.30
N VAL A 47 -6.95 -10.28 3.74
CA VAL A 47 -6.62 -9.71 2.43
C VAL A 47 -5.88 -8.39 2.59
N ALA A 48 -4.65 -8.34 2.08
CA ALA A 48 -3.88 -7.12 1.91
C ALA A 48 -3.80 -6.73 0.42
N THR A 49 -4.06 -5.46 0.11
CA THR A 49 -3.82 -4.91 -1.23
C THR A 49 -3.22 -3.51 -1.15
N LYS A 50 -2.80 -2.96 -2.30
CA LYS A 50 -1.95 -1.78 -2.35
C LYS A 50 -2.32 -0.81 -3.45
N PHE A 51 -2.23 0.48 -3.14
CA PHE A 51 -2.21 1.60 -4.08
C PHE A 51 -0.80 1.85 -4.59
N ALA A 52 -0.62 1.96 -5.91
CA ALA A 52 0.67 2.31 -6.50
C ALA A 52 0.63 3.76 -7.04
N PRO A 53 1.23 4.73 -6.32
CA PRO A 53 1.24 6.13 -6.73
C PRO A 53 2.00 6.34 -8.03
N THR A 54 1.58 7.35 -8.80
CA THR A 54 2.30 7.82 -10.00
C THR A 54 2.28 9.35 -10.04
N PRO A 55 3.08 9.99 -10.93
CA PRO A 55 3.09 11.46 -11.04
C PRO A 55 1.71 12.09 -11.29
N TRP A 56 0.77 11.33 -11.85
CA TRP A 56 -0.59 11.74 -12.18
C TRP A 56 -1.65 11.10 -11.27
N ARG A 57 -1.24 10.31 -10.27
CA ARG A 57 -2.10 9.67 -9.26
C ARG A 57 -1.42 9.76 -7.90
N ASN A 58 -1.50 10.94 -7.31
CA ASN A 58 -0.81 11.27 -6.07
C ASN A 58 -1.66 12.11 -5.11
N SER A 59 -2.98 12.18 -5.32
CA SER A 59 -3.90 12.85 -4.40
C SER A 59 -4.56 11.87 -3.41
N ALA A 60 -5.11 12.39 -2.31
CA ALA A 60 -5.94 11.61 -1.38
C ALA A 60 -7.12 10.94 -2.10
N SER A 61 -7.77 11.66 -3.01
CA SER A 61 -8.88 11.13 -3.81
C SER A 61 -8.48 9.97 -4.72
N ASP A 62 -7.25 9.96 -5.24
CA ASP A 62 -6.75 8.85 -6.05
C ASP A 62 -6.62 7.56 -5.24
N VAL A 63 -6.13 7.68 -4.00
CA VAL A 63 -6.02 6.57 -3.05
C VAL A 63 -7.41 6.00 -2.74
N VAL A 64 -8.38 6.86 -2.41
CA VAL A 64 -9.76 6.44 -2.12
C VAL A 64 -10.41 5.77 -3.33
N ALA A 65 -10.29 6.37 -4.51
CA ALA A 65 -10.84 5.81 -5.75
C ALA A 65 -10.23 4.43 -6.08
N ALA A 66 -8.92 4.27 -5.84
CA ALA A 66 -8.21 3.02 -6.01
C ALA A 66 -8.63 1.94 -5.00
N CYS A 67 -8.82 2.30 -3.73
CA CYS A 67 -9.28 1.37 -2.71
C CYS A 67 -10.68 0.83 -3.07
N LYS A 68 -11.60 1.71 -3.47
CA LYS A 68 -12.93 1.32 -3.96
C LYS A 68 -12.85 0.40 -5.18
N ALA A 69 -11.94 0.67 -6.12
CA ALA A 69 -11.74 -0.19 -7.28
C ALA A 69 -11.18 -1.57 -6.91
N SER A 70 -10.28 -1.62 -5.93
CA SER A 70 -9.70 -2.86 -5.38
C SER A 70 -10.79 -3.70 -4.71
N CYS A 71 -11.61 -3.09 -3.86
CA CYS A 71 -12.78 -3.71 -3.22
C CYS A 71 -13.73 -4.33 -4.27
N ARG A 72 -14.03 -3.61 -5.36
CA ARG A 72 -14.86 -4.14 -6.46
C ARG A 72 -14.24 -5.37 -7.14
N ARG A 73 -12.95 -5.36 -7.45
CA ARG A 73 -12.27 -6.52 -8.09
C ARG A 73 -12.22 -7.74 -7.17
N LEU A 74 -11.95 -7.51 -5.88
CA LEU A 74 -11.96 -8.54 -4.85
C LEU A 74 -13.39 -9.03 -4.53
N GLY A 75 -14.41 -8.22 -4.79
CA GLY A 75 -15.80 -8.53 -4.44
C GLY A 75 -16.06 -8.46 -2.94
N VAL A 76 -15.46 -7.48 -2.26
CA VAL A 76 -15.60 -7.23 -0.82
C VAL A 76 -16.04 -5.78 -0.58
N GLU A 77 -16.68 -5.52 0.55
CA GLU A 77 -17.03 -4.15 0.96
C GLU A 77 -15.84 -3.40 1.57
N SER A 78 -14.91 -4.14 2.19
CA SER A 78 -13.75 -3.61 2.89
C SER A 78 -12.59 -4.60 2.81
N VAL A 79 -11.37 -4.10 2.66
CA VAL A 79 -10.14 -4.91 2.76
C VAL A 79 -9.58 -4.89 4.17
N ASP A 80 -8.91 -5.98 4.59
CA ASP A 80 -8.35 -6.05 5.94
C ASP A 80 -7.15 -5.13 6.13
N LEU A 81 -6.32 -4.98 5.08
CA LEU A 81 -5.16 -4.10 5.06
C LEU A 81 -5.01 -3.41 3.70
N TYR A 82 -5.02 -2.08 3.68
CA TYR A 82 -4.75 -1.28 2.47
C TYR A 82 -3.44 -0.51 2.60
N GLN A 83 -2.51 -0.69 1.65
CA GLN A 83 -1.15 -0.14 1.78
C GLN A 83 -0.77 0.82 0.64
N LEU A 84 0.14 1.76 0.92
CA LEU A 84 0.87 2.49 -0.13
C LEU A 84 2.06 1.65 -0.60
N HIS A 85 2.07 1.27 -1.88
CA HIS A 85 3.02 0.29 -2.44
C HIS A 85 4.48 0.78 -2.48
N HIS A 86 4.69 2.08 -2.47
CA HIS A 86 5.99 2.73 -2.30
C HIS A 86 5.76 4.18 -1.88
N PRO A 87 6.77 4.88 -1.33
CA PRO A 87 6.67 6.32 -1.11
C PRO A 87 6.49 7.05 -2.44
N ASP A 88 6.17 8.34 -2.38
CA ASP A 88 6.14 9.20 -3.56
C ASP A 88 7.55 9.48 -4.10
N ILE A 89 8.16 8.45 -4.70
CA ILE A 89 9.57 8.45 -5.15
C ILE A 89 9.71 8.75 -6.65
N VAL A 90 8.65 8.58 -7.44
CA VAL A 90 8.68 8.79 -8.89
C VAL A 90 8.31 10.23 -9.19
N GLN A 91 9.33 11.09 -9.21
CA GLN A 91 9.21 12.53 -9.43
C GLN A 91 9.98 12.88 -10.71
N PRO A 92 9.34 12.89 -11.90
CA PRO A 92 10.02 12.97 -13.20
C PRO A 92 10.89 14.22 -13.38
N PHE A 93 10.56 15.29 -12.66
CA PHE A 93 11.25 16.58 -12.73
C PHE A 93 12.19 16.83 -11.56
N LYS A 94 12.40 15.85 -10.67
CA LYS A 94 13.29 15.96 -9.50
C LYS A 94 14.71 16.34 -9.88
N SER A 95 15.24 15.72 -10.95
CA SER A 95 16.58 16.03 -11.48
C SER A 95 16.71 17.46 -12.01
N PHE A 96 15.59 18.13 -12.29
CA PHE A 96 15.53 19.54 -12.71
C PHE A 96 15.21 20.48 -11.53
N GLY A 97 15.25 19.99 -10.29
CA GLY A 97 14.99 20.78 -9.08
C GLY A 97 13.51 20.96 -8.74
N PHE A 98 12.60 20.34 -9.48
CA PHE A 98 11.17 20.37 -9.19
C PHE A 98 10.77 19.11 -8.42
N GLU A 99 10.49 19.29 -7.12
CA GLU A 99 9.97 18.24 -6.25
C GLU A 99 8.56 18.62 -5.82
N ASN A 100 7.62 17.68 -5.93
CA ASN A 100 6.30 17.82 -5.34
C ASN A 100 5.96 16.54 -4.57
N PRO A 101 6.59 16.31 -3.41
CA PRO A 101 6.32 15.11 -2.61
C PRO A 101 4.92 15.19 -2.02
N GLN A 102 4.03 14.31 -2.47
CA GLN A 102 2.64 14.25 -2.06
C GLN A 102 2.37 13.17 -1.01
N ASP A 103 3.41 12.67 -0.33
CA ASP A 103 3.26 11.64 0.70
C ASP A 103 2.17 11.98 1.73
N VAL A 104 2.07 13.25 2.15
CA VAL A 104 1.04 13.71 3.10
C VAL A 104 -0.38 13.52 2.53
N ALA A 105 -0.59 13.88 1.26
CA ALA A 105 -1.89 13.68 0.60
C ALA A 105 -2.22 12.18 0.46
N LEU A 106 -1.21 11.35 0.19
CA LEU A 106 -1.38 9.90 0.14
C LEU A 106 -1.77 9.31 1.51
N TRP A 107 -1.16 9.79 2.60
CA TRP A 107 -1.51 9.37 3.97
C TRP A 107 -2.90 9.85 4.38
N GLN A 108 -3.30 11.06 3.97
CA GLN A 108 -4.68 11.53 4.14
C GLN A 108 -5.66 10.60 3.42
N GLY A 109 -5.36 10.19 2.19
CA GLY A 109 -6.19 9.22 1.46
C GLY A 109 -6.29 7.86 2.14
N LEU A 110 -5.22 7.39 2.80
CA LEU A 110 -5.28 6.19 3.64
C LEU A 110 -6.23 6.38 4.83
N ALA A 111 -6.14 7.51 5.54
CA ALA A 111 -7.05 7.80 6.65
C ALA A 111 -8.51 7.84 6.17
N ASP A 112 -8.78 8.51 5.04
CA ASP A 112 -10.11 8.58 4.43
C ASP A 112 -10.66 7.16 4.13
N CYS A 113 -9.82 6.22 3.67
CA CYS A 113 -10.25 4.85 3.42
C CYS A 113 -10.70 4.12 4.70
N VAL A 114 -10.05 4.38 5.83
CA VAL A 114 -10.43 3.81 7.13
C VAL A 114 -11.73 4.43 7.63
N GLU A 115 -11.84 5.75 7.55
CA GLU A 115 -13.03 6.50 7.99
C GLU A 115 -14.27 6.15 7.17
N MET A 116 -14.11 5.89 5.87
CA MET A 116 -15.18 5.39 5.00
C MET A 116 -15.49 3.90 5.22
N GLY A 117 -14.71 3.18 6.03
CA GLY A 117 -14.89 1.76 6.31
C GLY A 117 -14.49 0.82 5.17
N ILE A 118 -13.89 1.32 4.09
CA ILE A 118 -13.46 0.53 2.92
C ILE A 118 -12.08 -0.12 3.11
N ALA A 119 -11.37 0.23 4.19
CA ALA A 119 -10.19 -0.48 4.69
C ALA A 119 -10.25 -0.59 6.22
N ARG A 120 -9.98 -1.77 6.79
CA ARG A 120 -9.94 -1.95 8.25
C ARG A 120 -8.65 -1.44 8.88
N ASN A 121 -7.54 -1.63 8.19
CA ASN A 121 -6.21 -1.18 8.60
C ASN A 121 -5.47 -0.60 7.40
N VAL A 122 -4.48 0.25 7.67
CA VAL A 122 -3.62 0.82 6.63
C VAL A 122 -2.15 0.60 6.90
N GLY A 123 -1.37 0.51 5.83
CA GLY A 123 0.06 0.30 5.87
C GLY A 123 0.81 1.09 4.81
N VAL A 124 2.13 0.98 4.86
CA VAL A 124 3.03 1.53 3.83
C VAL A 124 4.01 0.44 3.40
N CYS A 125 4.66 0.63 2.26
CA CYS A 125 5.67 -0.30 1.76
C CYS A 125 6.94 0.49 1.45
N ASN A 126 8.10 -0.06 1.81
CA ASN A 126 9.42 0.50 1.53
C ASN A 126 9.70 1.87 2.16
N TYR A 127 9.06 2.16 3.30
CA TYR A 127 9.32 3.38 4.04
C TYR A 127 10.54 3.21 4.95
N GLY A 128 11.47 4.16 4.89
CA GLY A 128 12.55 4.29 5.87
C GLY A 128 12.06 4.84 7.22
N PRO A 129 12.93 4.88 8.25
CA PRO A 129 12.52 5.23 9.62
C PRO A 129 11.88 6.62 9.72
N THR A 130 12.40 7.61 8.98
CA THR A 130 11.86 8.98 8.96
C THR A 130 10.47 9.03 8.34
N LEU A 131 10.24 8.35 7.22
CA LEU A 131 8.94 8.34 6.56
C LEU A 131 7.91 7.55 7.37
N VAL A 132 8.31 6.43 7.98
CA VAL A 132 7.45 5.69 8.92
C VAL A 132 6.97 6.60 10.05
N ALA A 133 7.87 7.37 10.67
CA ALA A 133 7.53 8.27 11.76
C ALA A 133 6.52 9.35 11.31
N ARG A 134 6.79 9.99 10.15
CA ARG A 134 5.91 11.04 9.59
C ARG A 134 4.54 10.50 9.17
N ALA A 135 4.51 9.32 8.55
CA ALA A 135 3.26 8.68 8.14
C ALA A 135 2.39 8.33 9.35
N GLN A 136 3.01 7.79 10.40
CA GLN A 136 2.31 7.53 11.65
C GLN A 136 1.74 8.81 12.26
N GLU A 137 2.53 9.86 12.41
CA GLU A 137 2.08 11.14 12.97
C GLU A 137 0.89 11.73 12.18
N ALA A 138 0.97 11.69 10.85
CA ALA A 138 -0.11 12.16 9.98
C ALA A 138 -1.40 11.35 10.17
N LEU A 139 -1.31 10.02 10.24
CA LEU A 139 -2.46 9.14 10.46
C LEU A 139 -3.04 9.28 11.88
N GLU A 140 -2.18 9.35 12.90
CA GLU A 140 -2.57 9.51 14.30
C GLU A 140 -3.32 10.81 14.55
N SER A 141 -2.96 11.89 13.83
CA SER A 141 -3.71 13.16 13.87
C SER A 141 -5.18 13.02 13.45
N ARG A 142 -5.50 11.96 12.69
CA ARG A 142 -6.86 11.58 12.28
C ARG A 142 -7.44 10.44 13.14
N GLY A 143 -6.74 9.98 14.17
CA GLY A 143 -7.16 8.82 14.97
C GLY A 143 -6.96 7.47 14.27
N VAL A 144 -6.19 7.43 13.17
CA VAL A 144 -5.90 6.22 12.41
C VAL A 144 -4.50 5.72 12.76
N ARG A 145 -4.35 4.43 13.03
CA ARG A 145 -3.05 3.82 13.31
C ARG A 145 -2.39 3.32 12.03
N LEU A 146 -1.10 3.61 11.85
CA LEU A 146 -0.28 2.91 10.86
C LEU A 146 -0.03 1.47 11.33
N ALA A 147 -0.63 0.49 10.67
CA ALA A 147 -0.59 -0.90 11.12
C ALA A 147 0.70 -1.61 10.69
N THR A 148 1.12 -1.43 9.44
CA THR A 148 2.25 -2.17 8.87
C THR A 148 3.21 -1.29 8.06
N ASN A 149 4.47 -1.73 7.99
CA ASN A 149 5.41 -1.34 6.94
C ASN A 149 5.94 -2.61 6.25
N GLN A 150 5.65 -2.81 4.98
CA GLN A 150 6.16 -3.94 4.20
C GLN A 150 7.49 -3.57 3.55
N ILE A 151 8.56 -4.33 3.81
CA ILE A 151 9.93 -3.98 3.38
C ILE A 151 10.67 -5.18 2.79
N ASN A 152 11.57 -4.91 1.84
CA ASN A 152 12.51 -5.91 1.33
C ASN A 152 13.48 -6.28 2.46
N PHE A 153 13.34 -7.49 2.98
CA PHE A 153 14.18 -7.98 4.07
C PHE A 153 14.53 -9.44 3.89
N SER A 154 15.81 -9.68 3.72
CA SER A 154 16.38 -11.03 3.63
C SER A 154 17.77 -11.05 4.24
N LEU A 155 18.37 -12.24 4.38
CA LEU A 155 19.75 -12.37 4.84
C LEU A 155 20.74 -11.58 3.96
N LEU A 156 20.41 -11.42 2.67
CA LEU A 156 21.16 -10.63 1.70
C LEU A 156 20.84 -9.13 1.80
N TYR A 157 19.57 -8.77 1.99
CA TYR A 157 19.08 -7.39 2.05
C TYR A 157 18.69 -6.98 3.47
N ARG A 158 19.69 -6.93 4.37
CA ARG A 158 19.49 -6.50 5.78
C ARG A 158 20.30 -5.28 6.21
N ARG A 159 21.33 -4.88 5.45
CA ARG A 159 22.30 -3.84 5.88
C ARG A 159 22.03 -2.44 5.31
N GLN A 160 21.13 -2.28 4.34
CA GLN A 160 20.87 -1.02 3.64
C GLN A 160 19.78 -0.17 4.34
N GLY A 161 19.99 0.18 5.62
CA GLY A 161 19.01 0.99 6.38
C GLY A 161 17.78 0.22 6.87
N VAL A 162 17.65 -1.07 6.54
CA VAL A 162 16.53 -1.92 6.97
C VAL A 162 16.51 -2.13 8.48
N LEU A 163 17.65 -2.35 9.14
CA LEU A 163 17.69 -2.53 10.62
C LEU A 163 17.18 -1.29 11.38
N PRO A 164 17.62 -0.05 11.06
CA PRO A 164 16.99 1.15 11.59
C PRO A 164 15.48 1.22 11.36
N THR A 165 14.99 0.86 10.17
CA THR A 165 13.55 0.81 9.88
C THR A 165 12.82 -0.19 10.79
N LEU A 166 13.35 -1.40 10.95
CA LEU A 166 12.79 -2.42 11.86
C LEU A 166 12.70 -1.90 13.30
N ALA A 167 13.76 -1.26 13.79
CA ALA A 167 13.79 -0.68 15.13
C ALA A 167 12.75 0.45 15.27
N ALA A 168 12.63 1.34 14.27
CA ALA A 168 11.67 2.43 14.25
C ALA A 168 10.21 1.95 14.23
N CYS A 169 9.91 0.91 13.43
CA CYS A 169 8.60 0.26 13.40
C CYS A 169 8.29 -0.39 14.76
N LYS A 170 9.23 -1.17 15.31
CA LYS A 170 9.07 -1.83 16.61
C LYS A 170 8.79 -0.84 17.74
N ALA A 171 9.55 0.25 17.81
CA ALA A 171 9.40 1.28 18.84
C ALA A 171 8.02 1.95 18.82
N ARG A 172 7.33 1.92 17.67
CA ARG A 172 6.00 2.49 17.47
C ARG A 172 4.88 1.45 17.44
N GLY A 173 5.21 0.17 17.62
CA GLY A 173 4.24 -0.93 17.50
C GLY A 173 3.69 -1.12 16.08
N ILE A 174 4.42 -0.71 15.05
CA ILE A 174 4.09 -0.98 13.65
C ILE A 174 4.60 -2.37 13.30
N GLY A 175 3.73 -3.22 12.74
CA GLY A 175 4.10 -4.55 12.25
C GLY A 175 4.99 -4.45 11.01
N VAL A 176 5.91 -5.40 10.83
CA VAL A 176 6.72 -5.46 9.61
C VAL A 176 6.35 -6.71 8.83
N LEU A 177 6.04 -6.52 7.55
CA LEU A 177 5.84 -7.60 6.58
C LEU A 177 7.09 -7.67 5.70
N ALA A 178 7.77 -8.82 5.67
CA ALA A 178 8.94 -9.00 4.82
C ALA A 178 8.55 -9.56 3.44
N TYR A 179 9.27 -9.14 2.41
CA TYR A 179 9.26 -9.76 1.08
C TYR A 179 10.69 -9.86 0.52
#